data_AF-A0A920F2M9-F1
#
_entry.id   AF-A0A920F2M9-F1
#
_cell.length_a   1.000
_cell.length_b   1.000
_cell.length_c   1.000
_cell.angle_alpha   90.00
_cell.angle_beta   90.00
_cell.angle_gamma   90.00
#
_symmetry.space_group_name_H-M   'P 1'
#
loop_
_entity.id
_entity.type
_entity.pdbx_description
1 polymer ?
#
loop_
_entity_poly.entity_id
_entity_poly.type
_entity_poly.pdbx_seq_one_letter_code
_entity_poly.pdbx_strand_id
1 'polypeptide(L)' 'MKTLLPTCFILLGLIACNTSTRENSPKLVVGIIVDQMRYDYLTRFWDDLGPNGFKRFYKEGFVAHNHTL' A
#
# COMPACT_ATOMS: atom_id res chain seq x y z
N MET A 1 22.91 -37.06 33.30
CA MET A 1 22.81 -36.57 31.91
C MET A 1 21.40 -36.06 31.57
N LYS A 2 20.70 -35.41 32.51
CA LYS A 2 19.25 -35.09 32.40
C LYS A 2 18.93 -33.58 32.30
N THR A 3 19.93 -32.72 32.46
CA THR A 3 19.79 -31.25 32.41
C THR A 3 20.05 -30.65 31.03
N LEU A 4 20.55 -31.45 30.07
CA LEU A 4 20.98 -30.99 28.74
C LEU A 4 19.84 -30.93 27.71
N LEU A 5 18.82 -31.79 27.88
CA LEU A 5 17.64 -31.84 27.03
C LEU A 5 16.69 -30.64 27.21
N PRO A 6 16.36 -30.16 28.43
CA PRO A 6 15.45 -29.02 28.58
C PRO A 6 16.09 -27.71 28.13
N THR A 7 17.39 -27.53 28.30
CA THR A 7 18.11 -26.32 27.89
C THR A 7 18.13 -26.13 26.37
N CYS A 8 18.15 -27.22 25.59
CA CYS A 8 18.12 -27.14 24.13
C CYS A 8 16.72 -26.75 23.60
N PHE A 9 15.67 -27.17 24.29
CA PHE A 9 14.28 -26.80 23.98
C PHE A 9 14.00 -25.32 24.26
N ILE A 10 14.58 -24.79 25.33
CA ILE A 10 14.49 -23.36 25.70
C ILE A 10 15.26 -22.48 24.70
N LEU A 11 16.43 -22.93 24.23
CA LEU A 11 17.23 -22.22 23.24
C LEU A 11 16.54 -22.14 21.86
N LEU A 12 15.80 -23.19 21.48
CA LEU A 12 15.05 -23.24 20.21
C LEU A 12 13.84 -22.29 20.22
N GLY A 13 13.18 -22.13 21.37
CA GLY A 13 12.04 -21.21 21.53
C GLY A 13 12.42 -19.72 21.42
N LEU A 14 13.64 -19.36 21.83
CA LEU A 14 14.14 -17.97 21.76
C LEU A 14 14.47 -17.53 20.32
N ILE A 15 14.89 -18.46 19.45
CA ILE A 15 15.24 -18.14 18.05
C ILE A 15 13.98 -17.98 17.18
N ALA A 16 12.86 -18.60 17.56
CA ALA A 16 11.63 -18.61 16.77
C ALA A 16 10.82 -17.29 16.79
N CYS A 17 11.10 -16.37 17.72
CA CYS A 17 10.33 -15.13 17.86
C CYS A 17 11.03 -13.94 17.17
N ASN A 18 11.05 -13.94 15.84
CA ASN A 18 11.38 -12.74 15.06
C ASN A 18 10.19 -12.40 14.14
N THR A 19 9.07 -12.03 14.74
CA THR A 19 7.96 -11.43 13.97
C THR A 19 8.29 -9.95 13.75
N SER A 20 8.94 -9.67 12.63
CA SER A 20 9.04 -8.29 12.15
C SER A 20 7.67 -7.92 11.62
N THR A 21 6.82 -7.37 12.50
CA THR A 21 5.53 -6.82 12.12
C THR A 21 5.80 -5.62 11.23
N ARG A 22 5.89 -5.87 9.92
CA ARG A 22 5.90 -4.80 8.92
C ARG A 22 4.57 -4.10 9.06
N GLU A 23 4.61 -2.90 9.62
CA GLU A 23 3.46 -2.02 9.66
C GLU A 23 3.07 -1.75 8.20
N ASN A 24 1.95 -2.34 7.77
CA ASN A 24 1.45 -2.17 6.40
C ASN A 24 0.75 -0.82 6.20
N SER A 25 0.93 0.12 7.14
CA SER A 25 0.36 1.45 7.05
C SER A 25 1.21 2.32 6.12
N PRO A 26 0.57 3.15 5.29
CA PRO A 26 1.29 4.11 4.46
C PRO A 26 1.93 5.17 5.36
N LYS A 27 3.24 5.39 5.20
CA LYS A 27 3.99 6.41 5.96
C LYS A 27 3.58 7.85 5.63
N LEU A 28 2.93 8.05 4.48
CA LEU A 28 2.47 9.35 4.01
C LEU A 28 1.20 9.16 3.18
N VAL A 29 0.21 10.01 3.45
CA VAL A 29 -1.00 10.15 2.65
C VAL A 29 -1.04 11.56 2.10
N VAL A 30 -1.21 11.69 0.78
CA VAL A 30 -1.31 12.98 0.10
C VAL A 30 -2.70 13.09 -0.52
N GLY A 31 -3.48 14.06 -0.06
CA GLY A 31 -4.74 14.44 -0.68
C GLY A 31 -4.51 15.57 -1.68
N ILE A 32 -4.84 15.33 -2.96
CA ILE A 32 -4.77 16.33 -4.02
C ILE A 32 -6.19 16.66 -4.45
N ILE A 33 -6.59 17.92 -4.29
CA ILE A 33 -7.90 18.42 -4.73
C ILE A 33 -7.64 19.41 -5.85
N VAL A 34 -8.31 19.21 -6.97
CA VAL A 34 -8.24 20.11 -8.11
C VAL A 34 -9.60 20.76 -8.26
N ASP A 35 -9.65 22.08 -8.11
CA ASP A 35 -10.88 22.84 -8.21
C ASP A 35 -11.43 22.80 -9.65
N GLN A 36 -12.75 22.81 -9.79
CA GLN A 36 -13.49 22.69 -11.05
C GLN A 36 -13.12 21.52 -11.97
N MET A 37 -12.51 20.44 -11.46
CA MET A 37 -12.25 19.26 -12.29
C MET A 37 -13.52 18.51 -12.63
N ARG A 38 -13.78 18.38 -13.93
CA ARG A 38 -14.77 17.45 -14.46
C ARG A 38 -14.14 16.09 -14.76
N TYR A 39 -14.92 15.04 -14.54
CA TYR A 39 -14.47 13.67 -14.77
C TYR A 39 -14.09 13.41 -16.23
N ASP A 40 -14.84 13.97 -17.19
CA ASP A 40 -14.61 13.78 -18.62
C ASP A 40 -13.32 14.43 -19.16
N TYR A 41 -12.68 15.30 -18.39
CA TYR A 41 -11.42 15.92 -18.81
C TYR A 41 -10.27 14.92 -18.89
N LEU A 42 -10.24 13.92 -18.02
CA LEU A 42 -9.19 12.91 -18.02
C LEU A 42 -9.20 12.08 -19.30
N THR A 43 -10.39 11.71 -19.80
CA THR A 43 -10.54 10.92 -21.02
C THR A 43 -10.41 11.79 -22.27
N ARG A 44 -10.89 13.03 -22.24
CA ARG A 44 -10.80 13.96 -23.39
C ARG A 44 -9.37 14.36 -23.72
N PHE A 45 -8.56 14.68 -22.72
CA PHE A 45 -7.18 15.13 -22.89
C PHE A 45 -6.19 13.98 -22.66
N TRP A 46 -6.64 12.73 -22.82
CA TRP A 46 -5.82 11.58 -22.49
C TRP A 46 -4.48 11.60 -23.24
N ASP A 47 -4.47 11.93 -24.53
CA ASP A 47 -3.23 11.91 -25.31
C ASP A 47 -2.25 13.03 -24.89
N ASP A 48 -2.76 14.16 -24.40
CA ASP A 48 -1.96 15.30 -23.93
C ASP A 48 -1.34 15.07 -22.53
N LEU A 49 -1.86 14.10 -21.75
CA LEU A 49 -1.37 13.82 -20.41
C LEU A 49 -0.07 12.99 -20.41
N GLY A 50 0.89 13.40 -19.60
CA GLY A 50 2.13 12.64 -19.40
C GLY A 50 1.92 11.28 -18.73
N PRO A 51 2.84 10.31 -18.92
CA PRO A 51 2.69 8.95 -18.40
C PRO A 51 2.72 8.86 -16.86
N ASN A 52 3.44 9.76 -16.18
CA ASN A 52 3.72 9.68 -14.74
C ASN A 52 2.79 10.54 -13.85
N GLY A 53 1.61 10.92 -14.33
CA GLY A 53 0.63 11.72 -13.60
C GLY A 53 -0.72 11.02 -13.47
N PHE A 54 -1.78 11.69 -13.92
CA PHE A 54 -3.14 11.15 -13.90
C PHE A 54 -3.28 9.79 -14.60
N LYS A 55 -2.52 9.54 -15.68
CA LYS A 55 -2.47 8.24 -16.35
C LYS A 55 -2.02 7.11 -15.42
N ARG A 56 -1.04 7.37 -14.56
CA ARG A 56 -0.55 6.41 -13.58
C ARG A 56 -1.60 6.11 -12.53
N PHE A 57 -2.21 7.17 -11.96
CA PHE A 57 -3.30 7.01 -10.98
C PHE A 57 -4.50 6.27 -11.56
N TYR A 58 -4.83 6.47 -12.83
CA TYR A 58 -5.93 5.78 -13.50
C TYR A 58 -5.62 4.30 -13.77
N LYS A 59 -4.36 3.94 -14.08
CA LYS A 59 -3.96 2.55 -14.41
C LYS A 59 -3.57 1.70 -13.21
N GLU A 60 -2.84 2.27 -12.26
CA GLU A 60 -2.30 1.56 -11.09
C GLU A 60 -3.14 1.76 -9.83
N GLY A 61 -4.03 2.75 -9.84
CA GLY A 61 -4.90 3.08 -8.72
C GLY A 61 -6.33 2.61 -8.92
N PHE A 62 -7.23 3.24 -8.18
CA PHE A 62 -8.67 3.00 -8.24
C PHE A 62 -9.39 4.28 -8.68
N VAL A 63 -10.33 4.15 -9.62
CA VAL A 63 -11.12 5.28 -10.13
C VAL A 63 -12.58 5.07 -9.74
N ALA A 64 -13.09 5.93 -8.89
CA ALA A 64 -14.51 5.94 -8.52
C ALA A 64 -15.32 6.69 -9.58
N HIS A 65 -16.00 5.97 -10.47
CA HIS A 65 -16.75 6.55 -11.59
C HIS A 65 -18.14 7.06 -11.22
N ASN A 66 -18.76 6.49 -10.20
CA ASN A 66 -20.10 6.84 -9.78
C ASN A 66 -20.20 6.68 -8.26
N HIS A 67 -20.53 7.75 -7.56
CA HIS A 67 -20.89 7.69 -6.15
C HIS A 67 -22.42 7.79 -6.08
N THR A 68 -23.11 6.69 -6.36
CA THR A 68 -24.52 6.59 -5.98
C THR A 68 -24.56 6.60 -4.46
N LEU A 69 -25.15 7.64 -3.87
CA LEU A 69 -25.55 7.62 -2.46
C LEU A 69 -26.75 6.70 -2.28
#